data_AF-A0A935M7P2-F1
#
_entry.id   AF-A0A935M7P2-F1
#
_cell.length_a   1.000
_cell.length_b   1.000
_cell.length_c   1.000
_cell.angle_alpha   90.00
_cell.angle_beta   90.00
_cell.angle_gamma   90.00
#
_symmetry.space_group_name_H-M   'P 1'
#
loop_
_entity.id
_entity.type
_entity.pdbx_description
1 polymer ?
#
loop_
_entity_poly.entity_id
_entity_poly.type
_entity_poly.pdbx_seq_one_letter_code
_entity_poly.pdbx_strand_id
1 'polypeptide(L)'
;MKLRIILLIVCFCFTSAYTQSLFSEKTQNTMIAKLITSDSLTYYQCRVVDADIQVTTGNQTIESEKQQITITEKFVIALKKNEYWIRYYTSGLTVFPNRRFSGLKIRQKAYWNFSFRVERKLEDKEVEFLAVLQTVGKETTEYDFALTKHTTNQIIIKQRKNFEQLLIKEKLSISEALKL
;
A
#
# COMPACT_ATOMS: atom_id res chain seq x y z
N MET A 1 -3.66 -63.94 -12.41
CA MET A 1 -4.50 -62.83 -11.91
C MET A 1 -3.65 -61.92 -11.02
N LYS A 2 -3.24 -60.74 -11.51
CA LYS A 2 -2.63 -59.68 -10.69
C LYS A 2 -3.45 -58.41 -10.89
N LEU A 3 -4.34 -58.14 -9.93
CA LEU A 3 -5.19 -56.96 -9.91
C LEU A 3 -4.33 -55.77 -9.44
N ARG A 4 -3.94 -54.90 -10.36
CA ARG A 4 -3.24 -53.64 -10.04
C ARG A 4 -4.29 -52.58 -9.72
N ILE A 5 -4.46 -52.29 -8.43
CA ILE A 5 -5.23 -51.14 -7.96
C ILE A 5 -4.35 -49.90 -8.17
N ILE A 6 -4.69 -49.09 -9.18
CA ILE A 6 -4.11 -47.77 -9.40
C ILE A 6 -4.87 -46.81 -8.48
N LEU A 7 -4.23 -46.42 -7.39
CA LEU A 7 -4.75 -45.41 -6.45
C LEU A 7 -4.59 -44.02 -7.11
N LEU A 8 -5.66 -43.53 -7.72
CA LEU A 8 -5.73 -42.20 -8.30
C LEU A 8 -5.98 -41.21 -7.15
N ILE A 9 -4.90 -40.63 -6.60
CA ILE A 9 -4.98 -39.54 -5.62
C ILE A 9 -5.43 -38.29 -6.39
N VAL A 10 -6.75 -38.08 -6.42
CA VAL A 10 -7.34 -36.80 -6.80
C VAL A 10 -7.07 -35.84 -5.63
N CYS A 11 -5.94 -35.14 -5.70
CA CYS A 11 -5.66 -34.01 -4.82
C CYS A 11 -6.54 -32.84 -5.29
N PHE A 12 -7.79 -32.82 -4.83
CA PHE A 12 -8.73 -31.74 -5.11
C PHE A 12 -8.28 -30.51 -4.31
N CYS A 13 -7.62 -29.57 -5.00
CA CYS A 13 -7.26 -28.25 -4.50
C CYS A 13 -8.52 -27.46 -4.13
N PHE A 14 -9.07 -27.67 -2.92
CA PHE A 14 -10.23 -26.94 -2.39
C PHE A 14 -9.90 -25.56 -1.81
N THR A 15 -8.74 -24.98 -2.14
CA THR A 15 -8.33 -23.67 -1.59
C THR A 15 -8.80 -22.46 -2.40
N SER A 16 -9.61 -22.61 -3.46
CA SER A 16 -9.95 -21.50 -4.36
C SER A 16 -11.32 -20.83 -4.13
N ALA A 17 -12.22 -21.42 -3.36
CA ALA A 17 -13.61 -20.92 -3.28
C ALA A 17 -13.76 -19.61 -2.49
N TYR A 18 -12.91 -19.37 -1.49
CA TYR A 18 -13.02 -18.16 -0.66
C TYR A 18 -12.58 -16.89 -1.42
N THR A 19 -11.57 -16.99 -2.28
CA THR A 19 -11.05 -15.85 -3.04
C THR A 19 -12.05 -15.34 -4.07
N GLN A 20 -12.90 -16.22 -4.62
CA GLN A 20 -13.92 -15.83 -5.62
C GLN A 20 -15.10 -15.04 -5.02
N SER A 21 -15.35 -15.08 -3.71
CA SER A 21 -16.45 -14.29 -3.12
C SER A 21 -16.06 -12.86 -2.74
N LEU A 22 -14.76 -12.58 -2.53
CA LEU A 22 -14.28 -11.28 -2.06
C LEU A 22 -13.95 -10.30 -3.19
N PHE A 23 -13.52 -10.80 -4.35
CA PHE A 23 -13.09 -9.96 -5.47
C PHE A 23 -14.06 -10.08 -6.64
N SER A 24 -14.52 -8.93 -7.15
CA SER A 24 -15.33 -8.86 -8.36
C SER A 24 -14.48 -9.11 -9.61
N GLU A 25 -15.14 -9.30 -10.77
CA GLU A 25 -14.46 -9.45 -12.06
C GLU A 25 -13.48 -8.29 -12.36
N LYS A 26 -13.79 -7.08 -11.88
CA LYS A 26 -12.95 -5.90 -12.05
C LYS A 26 -11.70 -5.92 -11.16
N THR A 27 -11.75 -6.56 -10.00
CA THR A 27 -10.68 -6.54 -9.00
C THR A 27 -9.91 -7.85 -8.88
N GLN A 28 -10.36 -8.94 -9.51
CA GLN A 28 -9.71 -10.26 -9.48
C GLN A 28 -8.27 -10.26 -10.03
N ASN A 29 -7.94 -9.31 -10.90
CA ASN A 29 -6.62 -9.22 -11.53
C ASN A 29 -5.59 -8.43 -10.74
N THR A 30 -6.01 -7.79 -9.65
CA THR A 30 -5.16 -6.96 -8.79
C THR A 30 -4.11 -7.81 -8.05
N MET A 31 -3.00 -7.17 -7.65
CA MET A 31 -1.95 -7.85 -6.89
C MET A 31 -2.46 -8.37 -5.53
N ILE A 32 -3.42 -7.67 -4.92
CA ILE A 32 -3.99 -8.09 -3.63
C ILE A 32 -4.87 -9.33 -3.79
N ALA A 33 -5.65 -9.44 -4.87
CA ALA A 33 -6.47 -10.62 -5.16
C ALA A 33 -5.62 -11.86 -5.46
N LYS A 34 -4.42 -11.66 -6.02
CA LYS A 34 -3.44 -12.72 -6.33
C LYS A 34 -2.47 -13.02 -5.18
N LEU A 35 -2.66 -12.41 -4.00
CA LEU A 35 -1.79 -12.62 -2.85
C LEU A 35 -1.98 -14.02 -2.29
N ILE A 36 -0.88 -14.75 -2.11
CA ILE A 36 -0.89 -16.11 -1.53
C ILE A 36 -0.38 -16.11 -0.10
N THR A 37 -0.72 -17.16 0.66
CA THR A 37 -0.25 -17.33 2.04
C THR A 37 1.29 -17.33 2.08
N SER A 38 1.86 -16.66 3.08
CA SER A 38 3.31 -16.46 3.25
C SER A 38 3.98 -15.50 2.26
N ASP A 39 3.22 -14.84 1.38
CA ASP A 39 3.70 -13.71 0.59
C ASP A 39 3.26 -12.37 1.21
N SER A 40 3.81 -11.26 0.71
CA SER A 40 3.36 -9.93 1.11
C SER A 40 3.32 -8.95 -0.05
N LEU A 41 2.35 -8.05 0.03
CA LEU A 41 2.16 -6.92 -0.84
C LEU A 41 2.48 -5.65 -0.06
N THR A 42 3.33 -4.78 -0.59
CA THR A 42 3.64 -3.50 0.06
C THR A 42 3.10 -2.34 -0.74
N TYR A 43 2.31 -1.50 -0.10
CA TYR A 43 1.94 -0.19 -0.60
C TYR A 43 2.85 0.84 0.05
N TYR A 44 3.40 1.72 -0.76
CA TYR A 44 3.99 2.98 -0.32
C TYR A 44 3.06 4.07 -0.81
N GLN A 45 2.70 5.02 0.05
CA GLN A 45 1.96 6.21 -0.35
C GLN A 45 2.78 7.43 0.01
N CYS A 46 2.92 8.37 -0.92
CA CYS A 46 3.48 9.68 -0.66
C CYS A 46 2.46 10.73 -1.06
N ARG A 47 2.07 11.59 -0.12
CA ARG A 47 1.05 12.61 -0.33
C ARG A 47 1.46 13.96 0.24
N VAL A 48 1.07 15.04 -0.43
CA VAL A 48 1.18 16.40 0.08
C VAL A 48 0.02 16.69 1.03
N VAL A 49 0.33 17.25 2.18
CA VAL A 49 -0.64 17.79 3.13
C VAL A 49 -0.24 19.19 3.55
N ASP A 50 -1.23 20.01 3.89
CA ASP A 50 -0.99 21.30 4.52
C ASP A 50 -0.82 21.08 6.03
N ALA A 51 0.26 21.60 6.60
CA ALA A 51 0.54 21.54 8.03
C ALA A 51 0.73 22.94 8.59
N ASP A 52 0.19 23.15 9.79
CA ASP A 52 0.43 24.37 10.55
C ASP A 52 1.78 24.26 11.27
N ILE A 53 2.69 25.19 10.99
CA ILE A 53 3.98 25.26 11.68
C ILE A 53 3.87 26.32 12.76
N GLN A 54 3.97 25.87 14.00
CA GLN A 54 4.09 26.76 15.14
C GLN A 54 5.57 27.06 15.36
N VAL A 55 5.97 28.31 15.12
CA VAL A 55 7.29 28.80 15.51
C VAL A 55 7.20 29.35 16.92
N THR A 56 7.80 28.62 17.88
CA THR A 56 7.89 29.07 19.27
C THR A 56 9.25 29.73 19.49
N THR A 57 9.27 31.00 19.87
CA THR A 57 10.49 31.69 20.30
C THR A 57 10.34 32.06 21.77
N GLY A 58 11.00 31.32 22.67
CA GLY A 58 10.83 31.48 24.12
C GLY A 58 9.45 31.04 24.61
N ASN A 59 8.77 31.86 25.41
CA ASN A 59 7.43 31.59 25.98
C ASN A 59 6.27 32.14 25.14
N GLN A 60 6.53 32.64 23.93
CA GLN A 60 5.49 33.17 23.04
C GLN A 60 5.43 32.35 21.75
N THR A 61 4.22 31.90 21.41
CA THR A 61 3.89 31.32 20.10
C THR A 61 3.58 32.47 19.17
N ILE A 62 4.46 32.74 18.20
CA ILE A 62 4.48 34.04 17.51
C ILE A 62 3.69 34.02 16.20
N GLU A 63 3.66 32.93 15.43
CA GLU A 63 2.84 32.87 14.21
C GLU A 63 2.66 31.42 13.74
N SER A 64 1.53 31.14 13.09
CA SER A 64 1.22 29.86 12.46
C SER A 64 1.25 30.04 10.95
N GLU A 65 2.35 29.65 10.31
CA GLU A 65 2.42 29.60 8.85
C GLU A 65 1.99 28.23 8.34
N LYS A 66 1.20 28.21 7.26
CA LYS A 66 0.85 26.97 6.56
C LYS A 66 2.00 26.56 5.65
N GLN A 67 2.62 25.43 5.94
CA GLN A 67 3.62 24.83 5.06
C GLN A 67 3.09 23.53 4.45
N GLN A 68 3.35 23.34 3.16
CA GLN A 68 3.12 22.06 2.51
C GLN A 68 4.25 21.09 2.85
N ILE A 69 3.86 19.95 3.39
CA ILE A 69 4.76 18.86 3.72
C ILE A 69 4.30 17.61 2.99
N THR A 70 5.22 16.67 2.83
CA THR A 70 4.91 15.36 2.29
C THR A 70 4.95 14.33 3.41
N ILE A 71 3.90 13.53 3.51
CA ILE A 71 3.82 12.36 4.36
C ILE A 71 4.13 11.14 3.49
N THR A 72 5.06 10.29 3.93
CA THR A 72 5.28 8.98 3.31
C THR A 72 4.90 7.87 4.28
N GLU A 73 4.03 6.98 3.82
CA GLU A 73 3.44 5.88 4.56
C GLU A 73 3.77 4.55 3.88
N LYS A 74 3.84 3.49 4.67
CA LYS A 74 4.08 2.13 4.20
C LYS A 74 3.06 1.20 4.83
N PHE A 75 2.42 0.38 3.99
CA PHE A 75 1.45 -0.62 4.39
C PHE A 75 1.90 -1.97 3.85
N VAL A 76 2.17 -2.92 4.75
CA VAL A 76 2.53 -4.30 4.37
C VAL A 76 1.32 -5.18 4.59
N ILE A 77 0.73 -5.66 3.51
CA ILE A 77 -0.39 -6.58 3.51
C ILE A 77 0.15 -8.01 3.39
N ALA A 78 -0.31 -8.91 4.26
CA ALA A 78 0.01 -10.31 4.22
C ALA A 78 -1.26 -11.16 4.34
N LEU A 79 -1.32 -12.27 3.60
CA LEU A 79 -2.36 -13.27 3.77
C LEU A 79 -1.89 -14.33 4.79
N LYS A 80 -2.57 -14.42 5.94
CA LYS A 80 -2.28 -15.37 7.02
C LYS A 80 -3.53 -16.19 7.30
N LYS A 81 -3.45 -17.51 7.14
CA LYS A 81 -4.60 -18.42 7.40
C LYS A 81 -5.90 -17.95 6.73
N ASN A 82 -5.80 -17.51 5.46
CA ASN A 82 -6.93 -17.01 4.68
C ASN A 82 -7.51 -15.66 5.15
N GLU A 83 -6.80 -14.92 6.01
CA GLU A 83 -7.18 -13.59 6.47
C GLU A 83 -6.12 -12.57 6.04
N TYR A 84 -6.57 -11.39 5.59
CA TYR A 84 -5.66 -10.30 5.27
C TYR A 84 -5.27 -9.53 6.52
N TRP A 85 -3.97 -9.29 6.68
CA TRP A 85 -3.40 -8.53 7.79
C TRP A 85 -2.58 -7.38 7.25
N ILE A 86 -2.64 -6.23 7.92
CA ILE A 86 -1.88 -5.03 7.59
C ILE A 86 -0.89 -4.71 8.70
N ARG A 87 0.35 -4.38 8.32
CA ARG A 87 1.30 -3.65 9.17
C ARG A 87 1.50 -2.26 8.60
N TYR A 88 1.21 -1.25 9.42
CA TYR A 88 1.32 0.16 9.05
C TYR A 88 2.56 0.80 9.65
N TYR A 89 3.24 1.61 8.85
CA TYR A 89 4.42 2.36 9.22
C TYR A 89 4.33 3.78 8.68
N THR A 90 4.87 4.74 9.43
CA THR A 90 5.05 6.12 8.96
C THR A 90 6.52 6.48 8.93
N SER A 91 6.90 7.32 7.97
CA SER A 91 8.20 7.98 7.96
C SER A 91 8.10 9.37 8.59
N GLY A 92 9.25 9.97 8.90
CA GLY A 92 9.29 11.40 9.26
C GLY A 92 8.81 12.29 8.12
N LEU A 93 8.14 13.39 8.50
CA LEU A 93 7.65 14.44 7.61
C LEU A 93 8.81 15.07 6.84
N THR A 94 8.57 15.44 5.58
CA THR A 94 9.55 16.17 4.77
C THR A 94 8.91 17.35 4.06
N VAL A 95 9.69 18.40 3.84
CA VAL A 95 9.24 19.59 3.12
C VAL A 95 8.91 19.22 1.66
N PHE A 96 7.84 19.80 1.12
CA PHE A 96 7.48 19.72 -0.29
C PHE A 96 8.24 20.78 -1.12
N PRO A 97 8.78 20.48 -2.32
CA PRO A 97 8.69 19.20 -3.05
C PRO A 97 9.63 18.13 -2.49
N ASN A 98 9.21 16.89 -2.62
CA ASN A 98 9.97 15.73 -2.19
C ASN A 98 10.17 14.75 -3.34
N ARG A 99 11.38 14.20 -3.42
CA ARG A 99 11.74 13.09 -4.30
C ARG A 99 12.29 11.95 -3.45
N ARG A 100 11.39 11.25 -2.77
CA ARG A 100 11.75 9.96 -2.17
C ARG A 100 11.53 8.89 -3.24
N PHE A 101 12.36 7.84 -3.26
CA PHE A 101 12.23 6.68 -4.17
C PHE A 101 12.66 6.92 -5.64
N SER A 102 13.89 7.36 -5.93
CA SER A 102 14.28 7.54 -7.35
C SER A 102 14.55 6.23 -8.12
N GLY A 103 13.96 6.14 -9.32
CA GLY A 103 14.41 5.32 -10.45
C GLY A 103 14.08 3.82 -10.44
N LEU A 104 14.61 3.12 -11.46
CA LEU A 104 14.37 1.71 -11.82
C LEU A 104 14.62 0.66 -10.72
N LYS A 105 15.14 1.06 -9.55
CA LYS A 105 15.46 0.14 -8.44
C LYS A 105 14.77 0.63 -7.17
N ILE A 106 13.46 0.37 -7.05
CA ILE A 106 12.75 0.54 -5.78
C ILE A 106 13.27 -0.48 -4.77
N ARG A 107 14.28 -0.06 -4.00
CA ARG A 107 14.75 -0.75 -2.80
C ARG A 107 14.56 0.16 -1.62
N GLN A 108 14.00 -0.38 -0.55
CA GLN A 108 13.85 0.37 0.69
C GLN A 108 15.20 0.88 1.16
N LYS A 109 15.35 2.21 1.28
CA LYS A 109 16.57 2.83 1.79
C LYS A 109 16.47 3.02 3.29
N ALA A 110 17.61 2.91 3.98
CA ALA A 110 17.67 3.05 5.43
C ALA A 110 17.14 4.42 5.90
N TYR A 111 17.50 5.50 5.20
CA TYR A 111 17.13 6.88 5.55
C TYR A 111 15.62 7.19 5.45
N TRP A 112 14.78 6.26 4.99
CA TRP A 112 13.33 6.44 4.98
C TRP A 112 12.72 6.33 6.38
N ASN A 113 13.45 5.76 7.35
CA ASN A 113 13.13 5.80 8.78
C ASN A 113 11.66 5.41 9.09
N PHE A 114 11.17 4.35 8.45
CA PHE A 114 9.81 3.86 8.71
C PHE A 114 9.70 3.31 10.13
N SER A 115 8.81 3.92 10.90
CA SER A 115 8.48 3.53 12.27
C SER A 115 7.16 2.77 12.26
N PHE A 116 7.15 1.58 12.85
CA PHE A 116 5.94 0.78 13.01
C PHE A 116 4.91 1.52 13.85
N ARG A 117 3.64 1.39 13.46
CA ARG A 117 2.50 1.99 14.18
C ARG A 117 1.55 0.93 14.70
N VAL A 118 1.00 0.12 13.81
CA VAL A 118 -0.02 -0.87 14.16
C VAL A 118 0.03 -2.08 13.23
N GLU A 119 -0.35 -3.23 13.79
CA GLU A 119 -0.65 -4.44 13.04
C GLU A 119 -2.07 -4.89 13.40
N ARG A 120 -2.92 -5.12 12.38
CA ARG A 120 -4.26 -5.64 12.61
C ARG A 120 -4.78 -6.45 11.41
N LYS A 121 -5.84 -7.21 11.64
CA LYS A 121 -6.62 -7.84 10.58
C LYS A 121 -7.39 -6.79 9.79
N LEU A 122 -7.45 -6.94 8.47
CA LEU A 122 -8.31 -6.15 7.59
C LEU A 122 -9.69 -6.79 7.48
N GLU A 123 -10.71 -5.94 7.44
CA GLU A 123 -12.07 -6.35 7.09
C GLU A 123 -12.22 -6.54 5.58
N ASP A 124 -13.18 -7.34 5.14
CA ASP A 124 -13.41 -7.64 3.72
C ASP A 124 -13.61 -6.37 2.88
N LYS A 125 -14.37 -5.40 3.39
CA LYS A 125 -14.57 -4.08 2.74
C LYS A 125 -13.28 -3.28 2.58
N GLU A 126 -12.32 -3.45 3.49
CA GLU A 126 -11.03 -2.78 3.45
C GLU A 126 -10.10 -3.43 2.43
N VAL A 127 -10.15 -4.76 2.31
CA VAL A 127 -9.47 -5.51 1.26
C VAL A 127 -10.05 -5.14 -0.11
N GLU A 128 -11.36 -5.03 -0.23
CA GLU A 128 -12.02 -4.59 -1.46
C GLU A 128 -11.64 -3.16 -1.83
N PHE A 129 -11.63 -2.23 -0.86
CA PHE A 129 -11.14 -0.86 -1.06
C PHE A 129 -9.72 -0.86 -1.66
N LEU A 130 -8.80 -1.63 -1.07
CA LEU A 130 -7.42 -1.74 -1.56
C LEU A 130 -7.32 -2.34 -2.96
N ALA A 131 -8.25 -3.21 -3.35
CA ALA A 131 -8.31 -3.79 -4.68
C ALA A 131 -8.88 -2.79 -5.70
N VAL A 132 -9.98 -2.11 -5.36
CA VAL A 132 -10.55 -1.04 -6.18
C VAL A 132 -9.54 0.08 -6.41
N LEU A 133 -8.77 0.45 -5.39
CA LEU A 133 -7.71 1.45 -5.50
C LEU A 133 -6.69 1.15 -6.60
N GLN A 134 -6.33 -0.12 -6.81
CA GLN A 134 -5.41 -0.52 -7.90
C GLN A 134 -6.03 -0.30 -9.30
N THR A 135 -7.35 -0.29 -9.40
CA THR A 135 -8.07 -0.16 -10.68
C THR A 135 -8.41 1.29 -11.04
N VAL A 136 -8.51 2.18 -10.05
CA VAL A 136 -8.92 3.59 -10.24
C VAL A 136 -7.73 4.51 -10.52
N GLY A 137 -6.55 4.16 -10.00
CA GLY A 137 -5.34 4.94 -10.23
C GLY A 137 -4.90 4.93 -11.69
N LYS A 138 -4.38 6.06 -12.18
CA LYS A 138 -3.73 6.07 -13.49
C LYS A 138 -2.34 5.43 -13.35
N GLU A 139 -2.12 4.34 -14.06
CA GLU A 139 -0.81 3.66 -14.11
C GLU A 139 0.26 4.57 -14.76
N THR A 140 1.48 4.48 -14.26
CA THR A 140 2.67 5.11 -14.83
C THR A 140 3.82 4.11 -14.93
N THR A 141 4.69 4.30 -15.92
CA THR A 141 5.83 3.43 -16.22
C THR A 141 7.10 3.82 -15.44
N GLU A 142 7.09 4.99 -14.80
CA GLU A 142 8.18 5.46 -13.96
C GLU A 142 7.86 5.27 -12.48
N TYR A 143 8.79 4.66 -11.77
CA TYR A 143 8.70 4.36 -10.35
C TYR A 143 9.45 5.39 -9.52
N ASP A 144 8.82 6.51 -9.19
CA ASP A 144 9.39 7.57 -8.34
C ASP A 144 8.28 8.34 -7.61
N PHE A 145 8.48 8.68 -6.32
CA PHE A 145 7.66 9.70 -5.68
C PHE A 145 8.20 11.09 -5.97
N ALA A 146 8.08 11.50 -7.23
CA ALA A 146 8.24 12.88 -7.63
C ALA A 146 6.95 13.64 -7.32
N LEU A 147 6.82 14.11 -6.07
CA LEU A 147 5.68 14.95 -5.72
C LEU A 147 5.88 16.34 -6.32
N THR A 148 4.92 16.76 -7.14
CA THR A 148 4.90 18.06 -7.82
C THR A 148 3.54 18.72 -7.64
N LYS A 149 3.39 19.96 -8.10
CA LYS A 149 2.09 20.66 -8.12
C LYS A 149 1.01 19.93 -8.93
N HIS A 150 1.39 19.01 -9.83
CA HIS A 150 0.48 18.23 -10.66
C HIS A 150 0.28 16.79 -10.14
N THR A 151 1.15 16.35 -9.23
CA THR A 151 1.19 14.99 -8.71
C THR A 151 1.41 15.04 -7.21
N THR A 152 0.34 15.31 -6.46
CA THR A 152 0.41 15.51 -5.01
C THR A 152 0.10 14.24 -4.22
N ASN A 153 -0.35 13.17 -4.88
CA ASN A 153 -0.67 11.89 -4.25
C ASN A 153 -0.28 10.75 -5.18
N GLN A 154 0.67 9.94 -4.74
CA GLN A 154 1.18 8.82 -5.51
C GLN A 154 1.29 7.58 -4.64
N ILE A 155 1.01 6.43 -5.24
CA ILE A 155 1.08 5.14 -4.58
C ILE A 155 1.97 4.22 -5.41
N ILE A 156 2.93 3.57 -4.77
CA ILE A 156 3.71 2.48 -5.37
C ILE A 156 3.28 1.19 -4.70
N ILE A 157 2.88 0.22 -5.50
CA ILE A 157 2.50 -1.11 -5.06
C ILE A 157 3.62 -2.06 -5.49
N LYS A 158 4.09 -2.88 -4.55
CA LYS A 158 5.20 -3.81 -4.76
C LYS A 158 4.85 -5.20 -4.25
N GLN A 159 4.96 -6.19 -5.12
CA GLN A 159 4.93 -7.60 -4.76
C GLN A 159 6.14 -8.30 -5.37
N ARG A 160 7.08 -8.78 -4.54
CA ARG A 160 8.33 -9.42 -5.01
C ARG A 160 9.07 -8.54 -6.03
N LYS A 161 9.07 -8.91 -7.32
CA LYS A 161 9.68 -8.20 -8.45
C LYS A 161 8.68 -7.38 -9.28
N ASN A 162 7.39 -7.51 -9.00
CA ASN A 162 6.34 -6.76 -9.70
C ASN A 162 6.10 -5.43 -8.99
N PHE A 163 5.87 -4.40 -9.79
CA PHE A 163 5.65 -3.04 -9.33
C PHE A 163 4.56 -2.39 -10.15
N GLU A 164 3.71 -1.62 -9.50
CA GLU A 164 2.75 -0.71 -10.13
C GLU A 164 2.88 0.63 -9.44
N GLN A 165 2.79 1.73 -10.21
CA GLN A 165 2.67 3.05 -9.63
C GLN A 165 1.40 3.71 -10.14
N LEU A 166 0.67 4.29 -9.19
CA LEU A 166 -0.61 4.92 -9.40
C LEU A 166 -0.50 6.41 -9.10
N LEU A 167 -1.01 7.23 -10.02
CA LEU A 167 -1.26 8.64 -9.80
C LEU A 167 -2.71 8.82 -9.37
N ILE A 168 -2.91 9.24 -8.12
CA ILE A 168 -4.25 9.45 -7.56
C ILE A 168 -4.59 10.92 -7.65
N LYS A 169 -5.65 11.26 -8.40
CA LYS A 169 -6.11 12.65 -8.54
C LYS A 169 -6.84 13.16 -7.29
N GLU A 170 -7.53 12.26 -6.60
CA GLU A 170 -8.32 12.58 -5.42
C GLU A 170 -7.43 12.72 -4.18
N LYS A 171 -7.90 13.49 -3.20
CA LYS A 171 -7.30 13.55 -1.86
C LYS A 171 -7.63 12.26 -1.09
N LEU A 172 -7.03 11.15 -1.52
CA LEU A 172 -7.18 9.84 -0.89
C LEU A 172 -6.01 9.57 0.06
N SER A 173 -6.32 9.10 1.26
CA SER A 173 -5.36 8.64 2.25
C SER A 173 -5.70 7.21 2.64
N ILE A 174 -4.77 6.27 2.42
CA ILE A 174 -4.99 4.86 2.77
C ILE A 174 -5.13 4.72 4.29
N SER A 175 -4.32 5.43 5.08
CA SER A 175 -4.40 5.36 6.54
C SER A 175 -5.73 5.88 7.08
N GLU A 176 -6.25 6.97 6.52
CA GLU A 176 -7.56 7.52 6.93
C GLU A 176 -8.70 6.59 6.51
N ALA A 177 -8.68 6.06 5.28
CA ALA A 177 -9.68 5.12 4.78
C ALA A 177 -9.72 3.82 5.61
N LEU A 178 -8.55 3.38 6.09
CA LEU A 178 -8.39 2.19 6.92
C LEU A 178 -8.39 2.49 8.42
N LYS A 179 -8.60 3.73 8.87
CA LYS A 179 -8.62 4.10 10.31
C LYS A 179 -7.37 3.60 11.07
N LEU A 180 -6.18 3.85 10.52
CA LEU A 180 -4.87 3.38 11.03
C LEU A 180 -4.08 4.42 11.83
#